data_AF-A0A2M7F397-F1
#
_entry.id   AF-A0A2M7F397-F1
#
_cell.length_a   1.000
_cell.length_b   1.000
_cell.length_c   1.000
_cell.angle_alpha   90.00
_cell.angle_beta   90.00
_cell.angle_gamma   90.00
#
_symmetry.space_group_name_H-M   'P 1'
#
loop_
_entity.id
_entity.type
_entity.pdbx_description
1 polymer ?
#
loop_
_entity_poly.entity_id
_entity_poly.type
_entity_poly.pdbx_seq_one_letter_code
_entity_poly.pdbx_strand_id
1 'polypeptide(L)'
;MNIHSSDLQPMPDRDDAREALRLLKVWAKSASPEEVADLDPAIARLLPSDQLANYPLLKRVYPESFVADETYLKTMPDLQNGPASLIRGTKQQLQHVGISNFRLPIRYHTRENGDLTLETSVTGTVSLEADRKGINMSRIMRSFYRHAEKTFSSEVMEAALSDYITDLDSVDARLQMCLSYPAKVRSLRSGLEGYQYYDIAMELVESRGIKRNFMHLDYVYSSTCPCSLELSEHARSVRGQLATPHSQRSVARLSVELVEKHCLWFEDLVDIARRAVPTETQVMVKREDEQAFAELNAGNAIFVEDAARLFCEQLLSDPRIGDFRVIASHQESLHSHDAVSVLTEGETFAAQSLDPKLFQTLVHGR
;
A
#
# COMPACT_ATOMS: atom_id res chain seq x y z
N MET A 1 -12.89 -39.56 70.61
CA MET A 1 -12.67 -38.18 70.11
C MET A 1 -11.50 -38.28 69.15
N ASN A 2 -11.81 -38.50 67.87
CA ASN A 2 -10.82 -38.87 66.85
C ASN A 2 -10.24 -37.61 66.24
N ILE A 3 -8.97 -37.36 66.51
CA ILE A 3 -8.17 -36.35 65.82
C ILE A 3 -7.16 -37.13 64.98
N HIS A 4 -7.21 -36.91 63.67
CA HIS A 4 -6.28 -37.47 62.69
C HIS A 4 -4.85 -37.03 62.97
N SER A 5 -3.98 -37.99 63.30
CA SER A 5 -2.53 -37.83 63.18
C SER A 5 -2.11 -38.22 61.77
N SER A 6 -1.68 -37.23 61.00
CA SER A 6 -1.01 -37.38 59.71
C SER A 6 0.15 -38.37 59.81
N ASP A 7 0.17 -39.39 58.95
CA ASP A 7 1.34 -40.26 58.78
C ASP A 7 2.55 -39.43 58.35
N LEU A 8 3.41 -39.10 59.31
CA LEU A 8 4.74 -38.55 59.11
C LEU A 8 5.61 -39.65 58.49
N GLN A 9 5.62 -39.75 57.17
CA GLN A 9 6.66 -40.51 56.49
C GLN A 9 8.02 -39.84 56.79
N PRO A 10 9.04 -40.60 57.23
CA PRO A 10 10.39 -40.06 57.40
C PRO A 10 10.88 -39.46 56.07
N MET A 11 11.59 -38.33 56.12
CA MET A 11 12.19 -37.76 54.91
C MET A 11 13.11 -38.81 54.29
N PRO A 12 12.95 -39.12 52.99
CA PRO A 12 13.75 -40.13 52.32
C PRO A 12 15.23 -39.76 52.39
N ASP A 13 16.06 -40.75 52.67
CA ASP A 13 17.50 -40.56 52.74
C ASP A 13 18.16 -40.70 51.36
N ARG A 14 19.49 -40.58 51.33
CA ARG A 14 20.24 -40.59 50.07
C ARG A 14 20.21 -41.97 49.40
N ASP A 15 20.07 -43.04 50.16
CA ASP A 15 20.03 -44.39 49.63
C ASP A 15 18.62 -44.72 49.11
N ASP A 16 17.56 -44.19 49.74
CA ASP A 16 16.20 -44.22 49.20
C ASP A 16 16.11 -43.54 47.83
N ALA A 17 16.74 -42.36 47.68
CA ALA A 17 16.77 -41.64 46.40
C ALA A 17 17.53 -42.40 45.29
N ARG A 18 18.62 -43.09 45.65
CA ARG A 18 19.38 -43.94 44.72
C ARG A 18 18.57 -45.14 44.26
N GLU A 19 17.84 -45.75 45.19
CA GLU A 19 17.00 -46.89 44.91
C GLU A 19 15.80 -46.51 44.02
N ALA A 20 15.14 -45.38 44.28
CA ALA A 20 14.11 -44.84 43.43
C ALA A 20 14.62 -44.56 42.00
N LEU A 21 15.81 -43.97 41.87
CA LEU A 21 16.44 -43.75 40.56
C LEU A 21 16.76 -45.06 39.84
N ARG A 22 17.21 -46.08 40.56
CA ARG A 22 17.48 -47.41 39.99
C ARG A 22 16.20 -48.07 39.50
N LEU A 23 15.12 -47.98 40.28
CA LEU A 23 13.80 -48.52 39.93
C LEU A 23 13.25 -47.85 38.66
N LEU A 24 13.31 -46.52 38.59
CA LEU A 24 12.89 -45.74 37.42
C LEU A 24 13.68 -46.12 36.16
N LYS A 25 15.00 -46.32 36.28
CA LYS A 25 15.84 -46.77 35.17
C LYS A 25 15.53 -48.18 34.68
N VAL A 26 15.07 -49.07 35.56
CA VAL A 26 14.67 -50.44 35.18
C VAL A 26 13.32 -50.42 34.47
N TRP A 27 12.32 -49.74 35.04
CA TRP A 27 10.99 -49.61 34.44
C TRP A 27 11.04 -49.00 33.04
N ALA A 28 11.81 -47.92 32.86
CA ALA A 28 11.91 -47.21 31.60
C ALA A 28 12.58 -48.01 30.47
N LYS A 29 13.29 -49.11 30.76
CA LYS A 29 13.79 -50.01 29.71
C LYS A 29 12.69 -50.86 29.06
N SER A 30 11.56 -51.01 29.73
CA SER A 30 10.43 -51.83 29.29
C SER A 30 9.15 -51.03 29.00
N ALA A 31 9.15 -49.73 29.31
CA ALA A 31 8.00 -48.85 29.10
C ALA A 31 7.86 -48.43 27.63
N SER A 32 6.62 -48.28 27.17
CA SER A 32 6.32 -47.73 25.85
C SER A 32 6.58 -46.22 25.79
N PRO A 33 6.82 -45.64 24.59
CA PRO A 33 7.03 -44.20 24.44
C PRO A 33 5.87 -43.33 24.95
N GLU A 34 4.65 -43.86 24.91
CA GLU A 34 3.42 -43.19 25.38
C GLU A 34 3.37 -43.13 26.91
N GLU A 35 3.71 -44.22 27.60
CA GLU A 35 3.79 -44.26 29.08
C GLU A 35 4.90 -43.36 29.64
N VAL A 36 5.97 -43.14 28.89
CA VAL A 36 7.06 -42.23 29.27
C VAL A 36 6.67 -40.76 29.07
N ALA A 37 5.80 -40.46 28.10
CA ALA A 37 5.34 -39.11 27.80
C ALA A 37 4.31 -38.57 28.81
N ASP A 38 3.58 -39.46 29.49
CA ASP A 38 2.58 -39.11 30.52
C ASP A 38 3.19 -38.77 31.90
N LEU A 39 4.51 -38.92 32.07
CA LEU A 39 5.25 -38.53 33.29
C LEU A 39 5.82 -37.11 33.19
N ASP A 40 6.21 -36.54 34.33
CA ASP A 40 6.87 -35.23 34.39
C ASP A 40 8.11 -35.21 33.46
N PRO A 41 8.25 -34.20 32.57
CA PRO A 41 9.34 -34.10 31.59
C PRO A 41 10.75 -34.15 32.20
N ALA A 42 10.91 -33.87 33.50
CA ALA A 42 12.18 -33.98 34.20
C ALA A 42 12.64 -35.44 34.38
N ILE A 43 11.73 -36.41 34.43
CA ILE A 43 12.04 -37.84 34.61
C ILE A 43 12.64 -38.45 33.33
N ALA A 44 12.17 -38.02 32.15
CA ALA A 44 12.73 -38.44 30.86
C ALA A 44 14.23 -38.11 30.70
N ARG A 45 14.72 -37.08 31.42
CA ARG A 45 16.13 -36.65 31.41
C ARG A 45 17.06 -37.54 32.26
N LEU A 46 16.51 -38.43 33.10
CA LEU A 46 17.27 -39.34 33.96
C LEU A 46 17.59 -40.68 33.28
N LEU A 47 17.05 -40.89 32.07
CA LEU A 47 17.25 -42.10 31.26
C LEU A 47 18.52 -42.01 30.40
N PRO A 48 19.19 -43.15 30.13
CA PRO A 48 20.33 -43.17 29.22
C PRO A 48 19.92 -42.62 27.85
N SER A 49 20.68 -41.65 27.37
CA SER A 49 20.39 -40.66 26.34
C SER A 49 20.15 -41.18 24.91
N ASP A 50 20.01 -42.48 24.69
CA ASP A 50 20.17 -43.04 23.34
C ASP A 50 18.85 -43.21 22.56
N GLN A 51 17.68 -42.89 23.14
CA GLN A 51 16.39 -43.15 22.46
C GLN A 51 15.30 -42.07 22.55
N LEU A 52 15.60 -40.86 23.04
CA LEU A 52 14.69 -39.70 22.98
C LEU A 52 15.00 -38.73 21.81
N ALA A 53 15.86 -39.16 20.88
CA ALA A 53 16.46 -38.30 19.85
C ALA A 53 15.61 -38.15 18.58
N ASN A 54 14.29 -37.95 18.69
CA ASN A 54 13.47 -37.63 17.50
C ASN A 54 13.49 -36.13 17.13
N TYR A 55 14.20 -35.29 17.89
CA TYR A 55 14.41 -33.89 17.52
C TYR A 55 15.87 -33.50 17.73
N PRO A 56 16.58 -33.04 16.69
CA PRO A 56 17.98 -32.67 16.82
C PRO A 56 18.12 -31.46 17.76
N LEU A 57 19.16 -31.48 18.60
CA LEU A 57 19.57 -30.30 19.37
C LEU A 57 20.02 -29.20 18.39
N LEU A 58 19.22 -28.14 18.26
CA LEU A 58 19.52 -27.00 17.40
C LEU A 58 20.54 -26.07 18.06
N LYS A 59 21.52 -25.59 17.28
CA LYS A 59 22.46 -24.56 17.75
C LYS A 59 21.72 -23.24 17.95
N ARG A 60 21.99 -22.56 19.07
CA ARG A 60 21.40 -21.23 19.41
C ARG A 60 22.28 -20.05 19.01
N VAL A 61 23.51 -20.32 18.56
CA VAL A 61 24.48 -19.31 18.15
C VAL A 61 24.48 -19.20 16.63
N TYR A 62 24.37 -17.98 16.12
CA TYR A 62 24.48 -17.71 14.69
C TYR A 62 25.91 -18.02 14.22
N PRO A 63 26.10 -18.87 13.20
CA PRO A 63 27.44 -19.27 12.79
C PRO A 63 28.06 -18.18 11.89
N GLU A 64 28.77 -17.20 12.47
CA GLU A 64 29.36 -16.09 11.71
C GLU A 64 30.37 -16.52 10.64
N SER A 65 31.01 -17.69 10.80
CA SER A 65 31.95 -18.24 9.83
C SER A 65 31.30 -19.07 8.73
N PHE A 66 29.98 -19.27 8.77
CA PHE A 66 29.27 -20.07 7.77
C PHE A 66 29.09 -19.28 6.48
N VAL A 67 29.58 -19.85 5.37
CA VAL A 67 29.39 -19.32 4.03
C VAL A 67 28.59 -20.34 3.23
N ALA A 68 27.44 -19.93 2.71
CA ALA A 68 26.62 -20.76 1.82
C ALA A 68 27.26 -20.78 0.42
N ASP A 69 28.11 -21.77 0.17
CA ASP A 69 28.70 -21.99 -1.15
C ASP A 69 27.69 -22.61 -2.15
N GLU A 70 28.06 -22.68 -3.42
CA GLU A 70 27.18 -23.24 -4.47
C GLU A 70 26.75 -24.69 -4.20
N THR A 71 27.61 -25.47 -3.55
CA THR A 71 27.33 -26.87 -3.22
C THR A 71 26.23 -26.94 -2.17
N TYR A 72 26.33 -26.13 -1.11
CA TYR A 72 25.32 -26.04 -0.07
C TYR A 72 24.00 -25.47 -0.58
N LEU A 73 24.05 -24.42 -1.41
CA LEU A 73 22.85 -23.83 -2.01
C LEU A 73 22.02 -24.86 -2.79
N LYS A 74 22.66 -25.79 -3.52
CA LYS A 74 21.97 -26.89 -4.23
C LYS A 74 21.31 -27.90 -3.30
N THR A 75 21.72 -27.99 -2.03
CA THR A 75 21.08 -28.86 -1.04
C THR A 75 19.83 -28.23 -0.43
N MET A 76 19.63 -26.92 -0.59
CA MET A 76 18.47 -26.23 -0.03
C MET A 76 17.19 -26.61 -0.78
N PRO A 77 16.09 -26.84 -0.06
CA PRO A 77 14.82 -27.16 -0.69
C PRO A 77 14.22 -25.93 -1.38
N ASP A 78 13.88 -26.07 -2.67
CA ASP A 78 13.18 -25.04 -3.44
C ASP A 78 11.68 -25.36 -3.48
N LEU A 79 10.95 -24.92 -2.45
CA LEU A 79 9.51 -25.15 -2.36
C LEU A 79 8.71 -24.34 -3.40
N GLN A 80 9.27 -23.28 -3.97
CA GLN A 80 8.57 -22.41 -4.92
C GLN A 80 8.51 -23.05 -6.30
N ASN A 81 9.58 -23.76 -6.68
CA ASN A 81 9.65 -24.60 -7.88
C ASN A 81 9.30 -26.08 -7.61
N GLY A 82 8.71 -26.36 -6.44
CA GLY A 82 8.28 -27.71 -6.05
C GLY A 82 7.08 -28.20 -6.87
N PRO A 83 6.77 -29.50 -6.82
CA PRO A 83 5.73 -30.10 -7.66
C PRO A 83 4.34 -29.51 -7.38
N ALA A 84 3.51 -29.43 -8.43
CA ALA A 84 2.14 -28.90 -8.38
C ALA A 84 1.22 -29.65 -7.39
N SER A 85 1.62 -30.83 -6.90
CA SER A 85 0.94 -31.57 -5.82
C SER A 85 1.02 -30.86 -4.47
N LEU A 86 1.96 -29.93 -4.29
CA LEU A 86 2.11 -29.13 -3.07
C LEU A 86 1.27 -27.84 -3.08
N ILE A 87 0.50 -27.59 -4.14
CA ILE A 87 -0.46 -26.49 -4.23
C ILE A 87 -1.64 -26.80 -3.31
N ARG A 88 -2.09 -25.81 -2.54
CA ARG A 88 -3.26 -25.92 -1.68
C ARG A 88 -4.43 -25.16 -2.31
N GLY A 89 -5.60 -25.79 -2.34
CA GLY A 89 -6.81 -25.22 -2.94
C GLY A 89 -6.93 -25.49 -4.43
N THR A 90 -7.90 -24.84 -5.06
CA THR A 90 -8.16 -24.97 -6.50
C THR A 90 -7.02 -24.36 -7.29
N LYS A 91 -6.51 -25.10 -8.26
CA LYS A 91 -5.52 -24.61 -9.23
C LYS A 91 -6.20 -23.58 -10.14
N GLN A 92 -5.98 -22.31 -9.86
CA GLN A 92 -6.48 -21.18 -10.63
C GLN A 92 -5.33 -20.23 -10.91
N GLN A 93 -5.41 -19.53 -12.04
CA GLN A 93 -4.46 -18.48 -12.35
C GLN A 93 -4.65 -17.34 -11.34
N LEU A 94 -3.53 -16.85 -10.78
CA LEU A 94 -3.53 -15.63 -10.00
C LEU A 94 -3.19 -14.47 -10.92
N GLN A 95 -4.06 -13.47 -10.98
CA GLN A 95 -3.85 -12.29 -11.84
C GLN A 95 -2.73 -11.40 -11.28
N HIS A 96 -2.60 -11.34 -9.96
CA HIS A 96 -1.58 -10.56 -9.28
C HIS A 96 -0.99 -11.34 -8.09
N VAL A 97 0.32 -11.57 -8.13
CA VAL A 97 1.12 -12.02 -7.00
C VAL A 97 2.45 -11.27 -6.98
N GLY A 98 2.90 -10.84 -5.81
CA GLY A 98 4.08 -9.99 -5.71
C GLY A 98 4.27 -9.37 -4.34
N ILE A 99 4.87 -8.19 -4.35
CA ILE A 99 5.18 -7.39 -3.17
C ILE A 99 4.45 -6.06 -3.25
N SER A 100 4.13 -5.49 -2.09
CA SER A 100 3.47 -4.18 -2.01
C SER A 100 4.11 -3.35 -0.91
N ASN A 101 4.14 -2.03 -1.13
CA ASN A 101 4.59 -1.01 -0.19
C ASN A 101 6.06 -1.16 0.28
N PHE A 102 6.97 -1.56 -0.61
CA PHE A 102 8.40 -1.42 -0.33
C PHE A 102 8.84 0.02 -0.66
N ARG A 103 9.72 0.60 0.16
CA ARG A 103 10.07 2.03 0.06
C ARG A 103 11.50 2.24 -0.37
N LEU A 104 11.71 3.17 -1.30
CA LEU A 104 13.03 3.54 -1.80
C LEU A 104 13.13 5.06 -2.02
N PRO A 105 14.32 5.65 -1.83
CA PRO A 105 14.60 6.99 -2.30
C PRO A 105 14.80 6.97 -3.82
N ILE A 106 13.91 7.63 -4.56
CA ILE A 106 13.96 7.69 -6.03
C ILE A 106 14.16 9.13 -6.48
N ARG A 107 15.02 9.35 -7.47
CA ARG A 107 15.29 10.68 -8.02
C ARG A 107 14.40 10.98 -9.23
N TYR A 108 13.60 12.03 -9.17
CA TYR A 108 12.68 12.49 -10.20
C TYR A 108 13.16 13.77 -10.86
N HIS A 109 12.91 13.91 -12.16
CA HIS A 109 13.04 15.17 -12.88
C HIS A 109 11.79 16.05 -12.69
N THR A 110 11.98 17.36 -12.62
CA THR A 110 10.89 18.34 -12.59
C THR A 110 10.75 19.05 -13.93
N ARG A 111 9.57 19.65 -14.18
CA ARG A 111 9.31 20.39 -15.43
C ARG A 111 10.29 21.53 -15.68
N GLU A 112 10.86 22.12 -14.63
CA GLU A 112 11.81 23.24 -14.69
C GLU A 112 13.29 22.78 -14.74
N ASN A 113 13.55 21.55 -15.19
CA ASN A 113 14.88 20.93 -15.26
C ASN A 113 15.61 20.82 -13.90
N GLY A 114 14.86 20.64 -12.82
CA GLY A 114 15.41 20.29 -11.50
C GLY A 114 15.37 18.77 -11.23
N ASP A 115 16.07 18.35 -10.18
CA ASP A 115 16.04 16.97 -9.67
C ASP A 115 15.57 16.95 -8.21
N LEU A 116 14.73 15.99 -7.85
CA LEU A 116 14.22 15.78 -6.50
C LEU A 116 14.38 14.32 -6.10
N THR A 117 14.87 14.04 -4.89
CA THR A 117 14.87 12.68 -4.35
C THR A 117 13.72 12.53 -3.37
N LEU A 118 12.78 11.64 -3.66
CA LEU A 118 11.57 11.43 -2.87
C LEU A 118 11.49 9.98 -2.38
N GLU A 119 11.04 9.80 -1.13
CA GLU A 119 10.61 8.49 -0.67
C GLU A 119 9.43 8.03 -1.53
N THR A 120 9.59 6.87 -2.18
CA THR A 120 8.59 6.30 -3.08
C THR A 120 8.23 4.91 -2.60
N SER A 121 6.93 4.68 -2.42
CA SER A 121 6.38 3.36 -2.17
C SER A 121 6.16 2.63 -3.50
N VAL A 122 6.57 1.38 -3.58
CA VAL A 122 6.50 0.60 -4.81
C VAL A 122 5.73 -0.70 -4.57
N THR A 123 4.86 -1.04 -5.51
CA THR A 123 4.12 -2.30 -5.57
C THR A 123 4.41 -2.95 -6.91
N GLY A 124 4.93 -4.17 -6.89
CA GLY A 124 5.31 -4.94 -8.07
C GLY A 124 4.63 -6.30 -8.05
N THR A 125 3.87 -6.63 -9.09
CA THR A 125 3.12 -7.89 -9.18
C THR A 125 3.19 -8.48 -10.58
N VAL A 126 3.05 -9.80 -10.67
CA VAL A 126 2.95 -10.54 -11.94
C VAL A 126 1.78 -11.53 -11.88
N SER A 127 1.36 -12.02 -13.05
CA SER A 127 0.46 -13.18 -13.16
C SER A 127 1.18 -14.47 -12.76
N LEU A 128 0.47 -15.42 -12.17
CA LEU A 128 0.96 -16.77 -11.89
C LEU A 128 0.01 -17.82 -12.44
N GLU A 129 0.54 -18.71 -13.27
CA GLU A 129 -0.20 -19.84 -13.85
C GLU A 129 -0.69 -20.84 -12.80
N ALA A 130 -1.81 -21.49 -13.08
CA ALA A 130 -2.54 -22.34 -12.13
C ALA A 130 -1.75 -23.57 -11.65
N ASP A 131 -0.75 -24.01 -12.42
CA ASP A 131 0.10 -25.16 -12.14
C ASP A 131 1.40 -24.78 -11.41
N ARG A 132 1.70 -23.49 -11.26
CA ARG A 132 2.86 -23.00 -10.51
C ARG A 132 2.49 -22.74 -9.06
N LYS A 133 3.35 -23.18 -8.14
CA LYS A 133 3.11 -23.03 -6.69
C LYS A 133 3.34 -21.62 -6.18
N GLY A 134 4.30 -20.90 -6.74
CA GLY A 134 4.61 -19.54 -6.32
C GLY A 134 5.66 -18.87 -7.19
N ILE A 135 5.86 -17.59 -6.94
CA ILE A 135 6.92 -16.78 -7.55
C ILE A 135 8.10 -16.63 -6.60
N ASN A 136 9.27 -16.34 -7.16
CA ASN A 136 10.41 -15.92 -6.36
C ASN A 136 10.31 -14.42 -6.04
N MET A 137 9.65 -14.11 -4.93
CA MET A 137 9.40 -12.73 -4.47
C MET A 137 10.67 -11.86 -4.41
N SER A 138 11.80 -12.45 -4.02
CA SER A 138 13.07 -11.70 -3.93
C SER A 138 13.58 -11.20 -5.28
N ARG A 139 13.15 -11.81 -6.40
CA ARG A 139 13.55 -11.37 -7.75
C ARG A 139 12.92 -10.02 -8.08
N ILE A 140 11.65 -9.78 -7.71
CA ILE A 140 10.97 -8.49 -7.91
C ILE A 140 11.78 -7.34 -7.28
N MET A 141 12.16 -7.50 -6.00
CA MET A 141 13.00 -6.51 -5.30
C MET A 141 14.35 -6.31 -5.99
N ARG A 142 15.06 -7.40 -6.30
CA ARG A 142 16.40 -7.33 -6.90
C ARG A 142 16.38 -6.68 -8.28
N SER A 143 15.37 -6.99 -9.10
CA SER A 143 15.19 -6.41 -10.42
C SER A 143 14.92 -4.91 -10.32
N PHE A 144 14.14 -4.47 -9.34
CA PHE A 144 13.96 -3.04 -9.09
C PHE A 144 15.23 -2.35 -8.58
N TYR A 145 15.97 -2.96 -7.65
CA TYR A 145 17.21 -2.40 -7.10
C TYR A 145 18.32 -2.20 -8.16
N ARG A 146 18.35 -3.01 -9.23
CA ARG A 146 19.27 -2.79 -10.37
C ARG A 146 19.05 -1.44 -11.07
N HIS A 147 17.86 -0.88 -10.93
CA HIS A 147 17.46 0.37 -11.57
C HIS A 147 17.26 1.52 -10.56
N ALA A 148 17.15 1.24 -9.27
CA ALA A 148 16.81 2.21 -8.24
C ALA A 148 17.82 3.36 -8.06
N GLU A 149 19.10 3.14 -8.39
CA GLU A 149 20.13 4.20 -8.34
C GLU A 149 20.14 5.11 -9.58
N LYS A 150 19.40 4.74 -10.64
CA LYS A 150 19.26 5.58 -11.83
C LYS A 150 18.28 6.71 -11.54
N THR A 151 18.48 7.85 -12.20
CA THR A 151 17.44 8.88 -12.22
C THR A 151 16.20 8.31 -12.89
N PHE A 152 15.05 8.51 -12.25
CA PHE A 152 13.76 8.00 -12.70
C PHE A 152 13.38 8.56 -14.06
N SER A 153 12.90 7.67 -14.92
CA SER A 153 12.25 7.98 -16.18
C SER A 153 11.28 6.86 -16.56
N SER A 154 10.43 7.09 -17.58
CA SER A 154 9.54 6.05 -18.11
C SER A 154 10.33 4.81 -18.53
N GLU A 155 11.46 5.02 -19.19
CA GLU A 155 12.34 3.95 -19.66
C GLU A 155 12.90 3.10 -18.51
N VAL A 156 13.13 3.70 -17.34
CA VAL A 156 13.60 2.98 -16.15
C VAL A 156 12.48 2.10 -15.57
N MET A 157 11.24 2.58 -15.52
CA MET A 157 10.08 1.74 -15.13
C MET A 157 9.86 0.60 -16.11
N GLU A 158 9.94 0.88 -17.41
CA GLU A 158 9.76 -0.13 -18.45
C GLU A 158 10.86 -1.19 -18.42
N ALA A 159 12.11 -0.81 -18.18
CA ALA A 159 13.21 -1.74 -18.00
C ALA A 159 13.00 -2.61 -16.75
N ALA A 160 12.58 -2.01 -15.64
CA ALA A 160 12.29 -2.76 -14.42
C ALA A 160 11.12 -3.74 -14.60
N LEU A 161 10.06 -3.35 -15.31
CA LEU A 161 8.93 -4.24 -15.59
C LEU A 161 9.30 -5.36 -16.57
N SER A 162 10.10 -5.07 -17.59
CA SER A 162 10.60 -6.08 -18.53
C SER A 162 11.48 -7.13 -17.84
N ASP A 163 12.29 -6.69 -16.86
CA ASP A 163 13.05 -7.60 -16.01
C ASP A 163 12.13 -8.47 -15.14
N TYR A 164 10.98 -7.98 -14.66
CA TYR A 164 10.02 -8.81 -13.92
C TYR A 164 9.48 -9.95 -14.77
N ILE A 165 9.03 -9.63 -15.99
CA ILE A 165 8.50 -10.61 -16.95
C ILE A 165 9.56 -11.69 -17.25
N THR A 166 10.79 -11.25 -17.55
CA THR A 166 11.89 -12.14 -17.91
C THR A 166 12.36 -13.00 -16.73
N ASP A 167 12.56 -12.41 -15.56
CA ASP A 167 13.14 -13.12 -14.40
C ASP A 167 12.14 -14.08 -13.72
N LEU A 168 10.84 -13.86 -13.92
CA LEU A 168 9.77 -14.65 -13.31
C LEU A 168 9.05 -15.57 -14.29
N ASP A 169 9.34 -15.45 -15.59
CA ASP A 169 8.70 -16.21 -16.67
C ASP A 169 7.18 -16.09 -16.57
N SER A 170 6.69 -14.84 -16.68
CA SER A 170 5.28 -14.46 -16.47
C SER A 170 4.75 -13.69 -17.68
N VAL A 171 3.43 -13.75 -17.93
CA VAL A 171 2.82 -13.13 -19.11
C VAL A 171 2.41 -11.68 -18.85
N ASP A 172 1.84 -11.42 -17.67
CA ASP A 172 1.37 -10.08 -17.29
C ASP A 172 2.16 -9.57 -16.08
N ALA A 173 2.44 -8.28 -16.07
CA ALA A 173 3.14 -7.62 -14.97
C ALA A 173 2.60 -6.21 -14.73
N ARG A 174 2.67 -5.78 -13.47
CA ARG A 174 2.24 -4.45 -13.02
C ARG A 174 3.23 -3.87 -12.02
N LEU A 175 3.61 -2.63 -12.25
CA LEU A 175 4.45 -1.83 -11.36
C LEU A 175 3.71 -0.54 -11.03
N GLN A 176 3.57 -0.24 -9.74
CA GLN A 176 2.99 1.01 -9.25
C GLN A 176 3.98 1.68 -8.30
N MET A 177 4.14 3.00 -8.45
CA MET A 177 5.02 3.84 -7.65
C MET A 177 4.22 5.02 -7.10
N CYS A 178 4.10 5.12 -5.79
CA CYS A 178 3.37 6.17 -5.09
C CYS A 178 4.33 7.09 -4.34
N LEU A 179 4.16 8.40 -4.48
CA LEU A 179 5.00 9.43 -3.87
C LEU A 179 4.18 10.66 -3.45
N SER A 180 4.75 11.47 -2.56
CA SER A 180 4.22 12.78 -2.20
C SER A 180 5.08 13.86 -2.88
N TYR A 181 4.55 14.47 -3.95
CA TYR A 181 5.27 15.41 -4.79
C TYR A 181 5.19 16.84 -4.23
N PRO A 182 6.32 17.50 -3.90
CA PRO A 182 6.31 18.88 -3.44
C PRO A 182 6.29 19.86 -4.62
N ALA A 183 5.33 20.80 -4.63
CA ALA A 183 5.34 21.93 -5.54
C ALA A 183 5.25 23.26 -4.77
N LYS A 184 5.99 24.27 -5.22
CA LYS A 184 5.94 25.61 -4.63
C LYS A 184 4.71 26.36 -5.18
N VAL A 185 3.87 26.85 -4.28
CA VAL A 185 2.62 27.55 -4.62
C VAL A 185 2.64 28.94 -4.04
N ARG A 186 2.23 29.92 -4.85
CA ARG A 186 2.14 31.34 -4.45
C ARG A 186 0.74 31.67 -3.94
N SER A 187 0.65 32.43 -2.86
CA SER A 187 -0.61 32.92 -2.30
C SER A 187 -1.30 33.92 -3.23
N LEU A 188 -2.64 33.98 -3.13
CA LEU A 188 -3.50 34.74 -4.05
C LEU A 188 -3.18 36.24 -4.16
N ARG A 189 -2.82 36.91 -3.05
CA ARG A 189 -2.62 38.37 -3.01
C ARG A 189 -1.30 38.79 -2.37
N SER A 190 -0.90 38.20 -1.25
CA SER A 190 0.27 38.64 -0.48
C SER A 190 1.61 38.33 -1.18
N GLY A 191 1.59 37.43 -2.17
CA GLY A 191 2.77 36.97 -2.89
C GLY A 191 3.70 36.08 -2.05
N LEU A 192 3.26 35.62 -0.87
CA LEU A 192 3.95 34.57 -0.12
C LEU A 192 4.01 33.27 -0.93
N GLU A 193 4.95 32.39 -0.59
CA GLU A 193 5.13 31.10 -1.26
C GLU A 193 5.34 30.01 -0.23
N GLY A 194 4.70 28.85 -0.42
CA GLY A 194 4.85 27.67 0.43
C GLY A 194 4.82 26.38 -0.40
N TYR A 195 5.24 25.26 0.20
CA TYR A 195 5.17 23.96 -0.44
C TYR A 195 3.81 23.30 -0.22
N GLN A 196 3.13 22.98 -1.31
CA GLN A 196 1.98 22.08 -1.35
C GLN A 196 2.49 20.69 -1.74
N TYR A 197 1.93 19.66 -1.13
CA TYR A 197 2.23 18.28 -1.48
C TYR A 197 1.04 17.65 -2.22
N TYR A 198 1.35 16.86 -3.23
CA TYR A 198 0.40 16.13 -4.07
C TYR A 198 0.67 14.64 -3.97
N ASP A 199 -0.36 13.87 -3.66
CA ASP A 199 -0.24 12.42 -3.70
C ASP A 199 -0.37 11.95 -5.15
N ILE A 200 0.74 11.43 -5.67
CA ILE A 200 0.87 10.97 -7.06
C ILE A 200 1.18 9.48 -7.06
N ALA A 201 0.49 8.74 -7.92
CA ALA A 201 0.88 7.39 -8.27
C ALA A 201 1.12 7.26 -9.77
N MET A 202 2.22 6.62 -10.14
CA MET A 202 2.45 6.19 -11.52
C MET A 202 2.26 4.68 -11.59
N GLU A 203 1.71 4.21 -12.69
CA GLU A 203 1.46 2.80 -12.88
C GLU A 203 1.81 2.40 -14.31
N LEU A 204 2.61 1.34 -14.45
CA LEU A 204 2.90 0.69 -15.71
C LEU A 204 2.34 -0.72 -15.66
N VAL A 205 1.50 -1.04 -16.64
CA VAL A 205 0.92 -2.37 -16.84
C VAL A 205 1.39 -2.90 -18.17
N GLU A 206 1.88 -4.13 -18.16
CA GLU A 206 2.05 -4.93 -19.37
C GLU A 206 1.10 -6.11 -19.28
N SER A 207 0.15 -6.17 -20.20
CA SER A 207 -0.73 -7.32 -20.32
C SER A 207 -0.84 -7.78 -21.75
N ARG A 208 -0.65 -9.09 -21.97
CA ARG A 208 -0.66 -9.71 -23.31
C ARG A 208 0.24 -8.98 -24.32
N GLY A 209 1.38 -8.48 -23.85
CA GLY A 209 2.35 -7.72 -24.66
C GLY A 209 1.96 -6.27 -24.99
N ILE A 210 0.84 -5.76 -24.44
CA ILE A 210 0.44 -4.37 -24.57
C ILE A 210 0.83 -3.63 -23.29
N LYS A 211 1.65 -2.59 -23.45
CA LYS A 211 2.05 -1.69 -22.36
C LYS A 211 1.10 -0.51 -22.26
N ARG A 212 0.74 -0.14 -21.03
CA ARG A 212 -0.09 1.02 -20.72
C ARG A 212 0.48 1.75 -19.52
N ASN A 213 0.58 3.07 -19.65
CA ASN A 213 1.10 3.96 -18.61
C ASN A 213 -0.07 4.77 -18.03
N PHE A 214 -0.11 4.87 -16.71
CA PHE A 214 -1.12 5.64 -16.00
C PHE A 214 -0.49 6.58 -14.98
N MET A 215 -1.14 7.71 -14.76
CA MET A 215 -0.84 8.64 -13.69
C MET A 215 -2.10 8.89 -12.87
N HIS A 216 -1.94 8.95 -11.56
CA HIS A 216 -3.00 9.22 -10.61
C HIS A 216 -2.61 10.42 -9.77
N LEU A 217 -3.53 11.36 -9.59
CA LEU A 217 -3.38 12.56 -8.75
C LEU A 217 -4.57 12.67 -7.82
N ASP A 218 -4.30 12.79 -6.52
CA ASP A 218 -5.30 13.26 -5.55
C ASP A 218 -5.16 14.78 -5.37
N TYR A 219 -6.10 15.51 -5.95
CA TYR A 219 -6.16 16.97 -5.93
C TYR A 219 -7.08 17.46 -4.82
N VAL A 220 -6.56 18.30 -3.92
CA VAL A 220 -7.27 18.79 -2.74
C VAL A 220 -7.71 20.22 -2.97
N TYR A 221 -9.01 20.47 -2.83
CA TYR A 221 -9.62 21.76 -3.11
C TYR A 221 -10.69 22.10 -2.07
N SER A 222 -11.17 23.33 -2.08
CA SER A 222 -12.36 23.73 -1.35
C SER A 222 -13.59 23.74 -2.25
N SER A 223 -14.68 23.14 -1.80
CA SER A 223 -15.96 23.20 -2.49
C SER A 223 -16.97 23.98 -1.63
N THR A 224 -17.62 24.97 -2.24
CA THR A 224 -18.75 25.70 -1.66
C THR A 224 -20.02 25.29 -2.37
N CYS A 225 -21.04 24.89 -1.61
CA CYS A 225 -22.30 24.44 -2.18
C CYS A 225 -23.09 25.62 -2.78
N PRO A 226 -23.43 25.60 -4.08
CA PRO A 226 -24.22 26.65 -4.73
C PRO A 226 -25.55 26.91 -4.03
N CYS A 227 -26.28 25.85 -3.64
CA CYS A 227 -27.55 26.00 -2.92
C CYS A 227 -27.37 26.71 -1.57
N SER A 228 -26.32 26.36 -0.82
CA SER A 228 -26.08 26.98 0.48
C SER A 228 -25.72 28.46 0.34
N LEU A 229 -24.94 28.80 -0.69
CA LEU A 229 -24.62 30.19 -1.03
C LEU A 229 -25.88 30.99 -1.37
N GLU A 230 -26.71 30.49 -2.28
CA GLU A 230 -27.94 31.17 -2.70
C GLU A 230 -28.91 31.37 -1.52
N LEU A 231 -29.11 30.33 -0.70
CA LEU A 231 -29.98 30.41 0.48
C LEU A 231 -29.43 31.38 1.55
N SER A 232 -28.10 31.45 1.70
CA SER A 232 -27.47 32.41 2.60
C SER A 232 -27.67 33.84 2.13
N GLU A 233 -27.51 34.10 0.82
CA GLU A 233 -27.78 35.42 0.23
C GLU A 233 -29.26 35.81 0.33
N HIS A 234 -30.17 34.86 0.11
CA HIS A 234 -31.59 35.07 0.31
C HIS A 234 -31.91 35.44 1.78
N ALA A 235 -31.34 34.74 2.76
CA ALA A 235 -31.54 35.06 4.18
C ALA A 235 -31.00 36.45 4.55
N ARG A 236 -29.85 36.84 4.00
CA ARG A 236 -29.23 38.16 4.19
C ARG A 236 -30.08 39.27 3.59
N SER A 237 -30.50 39.12 2.34
CA SER A 237 -31.25 40.15 1.60
C SER A 237 -32.71 40.30 2.04
N VAL A 238 -33.41 39.19 2.28
CA VAL A 238 -34.85 39.20 2.59
C VAL A 238 -35.12 39.41 4.07
N ARG A 239 -34.27 38.88 4.95
CA ARG A 239 -34.50 38.90 6.41
C ARG A 239 -33.47 39.72 7.18
N GLY A 240 -32.45 40.29 6.54
CA GLY A 240 -31.34 40.93 7.24
C GLY A 240 -30.57 39.98 8.16
N GLN A 241 -30.70 38.66 7.96
CA GLN A 241 -30.11 37.66 8.84
C GLN A 241 -28.70 37.34 8.38
N LEU A 242 -27.73 37.43 9.29
CA LEU A 242 -26.42 36.87 9.04
C LEU A 242 -26.57 35.34 8.86
N ALA A 243 -26.17 34.86 7.69
CA ALA A 243 -26.06 33.45 7.34
C ALA A 243 -24.65 33.21 6.78
N THR A 244 -24.15 31.98 6.80
CA THR A 244 -22.86 31.62 6.21
C THR A 244 -23.07 30.37 5.37
N PRO A 245 -22.69 30.36 4.09
CA PRO A 245 -22.77 29.15 3.28
C PRO A 245 -21.77 28.12 3.78
N HIS A 246 -22.13 26.85 3.69
CA HIS A 246 -21.18 25.81 4.02
C HIS A 246 -20.19 25.60 2.87
N SER A 247 -18.93 25.43 3.27
CA SER A 247 -17.84 25.00 2.43
C SER A 247 -17.03 23.94 3.16
N GLN A 248 -16.30 23.15 2.41
CA GLN A 248 -15.53 22.03 2.95
C GLN A 248 -14.27 21.79 2.15
N ARG A 249 -13.39 20.95 2.70
CA ARG A 249 -12.27 20.35 1.97
C ARG A 249 -12.81 19.18 1.16
N SER A 250 -12.34 19.05 -0.08
CA SER A 250 -12.78 18.04 -1.03
C SER A 250 -11.57 17.45 -1.73
N VAL A 251 -11.71 16.23 -2.24
CA VAL A 251 -10.64 15.52 -2.94
C VAL A 251 -11.17 15.04 -4.28
N ALA A 252 -10.41 15.27 -5.35
CA ALA A 252 -10.63 14.68 -6.65
C ALA A 252 -9.46 13.76 -6.99
N ARG A 253 -9.73 12.47 -7.19
CA ARG A 253 -8.76 11.54 -7.76
C ARG A 253 -8.90 11.50 -9.26
N LEU A 254 -7.90 12.03 -9.95
CA LEU A 254 -7.77 11.97 -11.40
C LEU A 254 -6.89 10.78 -11.73
N SER A 255 -7.40 9.81 -12.47
CA SER A 255 -6.65 8.67 -13.00
C SER A 255 -6.64 8.77 -14.51
N VAL A 256 -5.48 8.90 -15.14
CA VAL A 256 -5.35 9.15 -16.58
C VAL A 256 -4.43 8.11 -17.22
N GLU A 257 -4.78 7.64 -18.40
CA GLU A 257 -3.85 6.96 -19.30
C GLU A 257 -2.98 7.99 -20.02
N LEU A 258 -1.68 7.74 -20.06
CA LEU A 258 -0.72 8.56 -20.77
C LEU A 258 -0.54 8.03 -22.19
N VAL A 259 -0.75 8.89 -23.20
CA VAL A 259 -0.49 8.54 -24.60
C VAL A 259 0.85 9.14 -25.07
N GLU A 260 1.63 8.34 -25.81
CA GLU A 260 3.05 8.57 -26.15
C GLU A 260 3.30 9.69 -27.19
N LYS A 261 2.55 10.80 -27.13
CA LYS A 261 2.83 11.97 -27.98
C LYS A 261 3.93 12.84 -27.37
N HIS A 262 3.83 13.14 -26.07
CA HIS A 262 4.75 14.00 -25.32
C HIS A 262 4.70 13.66 -23.82
N CYS A 263 5.75 14.00 -23.07
CA CYS A 263 5.76 13.87 -21.61
C CYS A 263 4.63 14.73 -20.99
N LEU A 264 3.81 14.10 -20.14
CA LEU A 264 2.89 14.78 -19.23
C LEU A 264 3.57 14.83 -17.86
N TRP A 265 4.00 16.02 -17.44
CA TRP A 265 4.64 16.19 -16.14
C TRP A 265 3.61 16.12 -15.01
N PHE A 266 4.07 15.81 -13.80
CA PHE A 266 3.24 15.88 -12.60
C PHE A 266 2.59 17.26 -12.44
N GLU A 267 3.38 18.31 -12.68
CA GLU A 267 2.95 19.70 -12.65
C GLU A 267 1.89 20.01 -13.71
N ASP A 268 1.93 19.34 -14.87
CA ASP A 268 0.93 19.56 -15.91
C ASP A 268 -0.44 19.04 -15.47
N LEU A 269 -0.50 17.87 -14.83
CA LEU A 269 -1.75 17.32 -14.30
C LEU A 269 -2.29 18.15 -13.12
N VAL A 270 -1.41 18.67 -12.27
CA VAL A 270 -1.77 19.65 -11.22
C VAL A 270 -2.32 20.94 -11.84
N ASP A 271 -1.68 21.45 -12.89
CA ASP A 271 -2.13 22.68 -13.57
C ASP A 271 -3.47 22.46 -14.30
N ILE A 272 -3.70 21.27 -14.88
CA ILE A 272 -5.01 20.84 -15.40
C ILE A 272 -6.07 20.89 -14.30
N ALA A 273 -5.78 20.29 -13.14
CA ALA A 273 -6.71 20.27 -12.01
C ALA A 273 -7.04 21.68 -11.50
N ARG A 274 -6.04 22.55 -11.38
CA ARG A 274 -6.22 23.98 -11.01
C ARG A 274 -7.07 24.76 -12.01
N ARG A 275 -6.93 24.49 -13.30
CA ARG A 275 -7.78 25.14 -14.32
C ARG A 275 -9.23 24.68 -14.23
N ALA A 276 -9.45 23.39 -13.95
CA ALA A 276 -10.79 22.84 -13.78
C ALA A 276 -11.48 23.39 -12.52
N VAL A 277 -10.78 23.36 -11.38
CA VAL A 277 -11.29 23.81 -10.09
C VAL A 277 -10.24 24.69 -9.42
N PRO A 278 -10.37 26.03 -9.46
CA PRO A 278 -9.32 26.95 -9.05
C PRO A 278 -9.18 27.12 -7.53
N THR A 279 -10.07 26.51 -6.74
CA THR A 279 -10.15 26.64 -5.28
C THR A 279 -9.21 25.70 -4.55
N GLU A 280 -7.99 25.50 -5.07
CA GLU A 280 -6.94 24.74 -4.39
C GLU A 280 -6.68 25.26 -2.97
N THR A 281 -6.45 24.36 -2.02
CA THR A 281 -6.07 24.78 -0.66
C THR A 281 -4.80 25.61 -0.66
N GLN A 282 -4.79 26.71 0.10
CA GLN A 282 -3.64 27.60 0.22
C GLN A 282 -2.68 27.12 1.31
N VAL A 283 -1.37 27.25 1.06
CA VAL A 283 -0.32 26.82 1.99
C VAL A 283 0.01 27.89 3.03
N MET A 284 0.41 29.08 2.56
CA MET A 284 0.72 30.24 3.40
C MET A 284 -0.27 31.35 3.05
N VAL A 285 -0.84 32.00 4.06
CA VAL A 285 -1.84 33.05 3.86
C VAL A 285 -1.65 34.19 4.84
N LYS A 286 -2.01 35.40 4.40
CA LYS A 286 -2.32 36.56 5.24
C LYS A 286 -3.81 36.89 5.15
N ARG A 287 -4.25 37.91 5.88
CA ARG A 287 -5.66 38.35 5.90
C ARG A 287 -6.20 38.66 4.50
N GLU A 288 -5.39 39.31 3.67
CA GLU A 288 -5.74 39.61 2.28
C GLU A 288 -5.93 38.35 1.42
N ASP A 289 -5.17 37.28 1.67
CA ASP A 289 -5.30 36.00 0.98
C ASP A 289 -6.52 35.22 1.47
N GLU A 290 -6.80 35.24 2.77
CA GLU A 290 -8.01 34.62 3.34
C GLU A 290 -9.27 35.23 2.72
N GLN A 291 -9.32 36.56 2.60
CA GLN A 291 -10.41 37.25 1.91
C GLN A 291 -10.47 36.86 0.42
N ALA A 292 -9.32 36.84 -0.26
CA ALA A 292 -9.26 36.45 -1.66
C ALA A 292 -9.77 35.03 -1.88
N PHE A 293 -9.44 34.12 -0.97
CA PHE A 293 -9.88 32.72 -1.04
C PHE A 293 -11.38 32.60 -0.78
N ALA A 294 -11.94 33.37 0.15
CA ALA A 294 -13.39 33.43 0.37
C ALA A 294 -14.13 33.94 -0.88
N GLU A 295 -13.62 35.00 -1.52
CA GLU A 295 -14.16 35.53 -2.78
C GLU A 295 -14.04 34.52 -3.94
N LEU A 296 -12.89 33.83 -4.05
CA LEU A 296 -12.65 32.79 -5.05
C LEU A 296 -13.63 31.62 -4.88
N ASN A 297 -13.86 31.17 -3.65
CA ASN A 297 -14.82 30.11 -3.34
C ASN A 297 -16.26 30.52 -3.70
N ALA A 298 -16.67 31.74 -3.34
CA ALA A 298 -18.00 32.24 -3.68
C ALA A 298 -18.20 32.35 -5.19
N GLY A 299 -17.16 32.80 -5.93
CA GLY A 299 -17.19 32.90 -7.39
C GLY A 299 -17.14 31.56 -8.12
N ASN A 300 -16.77 30.48 -7.43
CA ASN A 300 -16.64 29.12 -7.99
C ASN A 300 -17.40 28.10 -7.14
N ALA A 301 -18.60 28.45 -6.68
CA ALA A 301 -19.47 27.50 -5.99
C ALA A 301 -19.88 26.38 -6.97
N ILE A 302 -19.74 25.12 -6.54
CA ILE A 302 -19.91 23.94 -7.40
C ILE A 302 -20.52 22.75 -6.65
N PHE A 303 -21.35 21.96 -7.33
CA PHE A 303 -21.74 20.64 -6.87
C PHE A 303 -20.67 19.59 -7.18
N VAL A 304 -20.77 18.41 -6.57
CA VAL A 304 -19.81 17.31 -6.78
C VAL A 304 -19.88 16.76 -8.21
N GLU A 305 -21.04 16.83 -8.84
CA GLU A 305 -21.25 16.47 -10.24
C GLU A 305 -20.57 17.46 -11.18
N ASP A 306 -20.64 18.76 -10.87
CA ASP A 306 -20.01 19.81 -11.67
C ASP A 306 -18.49 19.75 -11.55
N ALA A 307 -17.95 19.47 -10.35
CA ALA A 307 -16.53 19.21 -10.17
C ALA A 307 -16.05 18.10 -11.12
N ALA A 308 -16.74 16.96 -11.16
CA ALA A 308 -16.36 15.86 -12.06
C ALA A 308 -16.43 16.24 -13.55
N ARG A 309 -17.43 17.03 -13.95
CA ARG A 309 -17.57 17.52 -15.33
C ARG A 309 -16.48 18.52 -15.71
N LEU A 310 -16.11 19.44 -14.81
CA LEU A 310 -15.05 20.42 -15.03
C LEU A 310 -13.68 19.76 -15.19
N PHE A 311 -13.38 18.75 -14.35
CA PHE A 311 -12.15 17.97 -14.55
C PHE A 311 -12.18 17.21 -15.87
N CYS A 312 -13.31 16.57 -16.21
CA CYS A 312 -13.48 15.88 -17.49
C CYS A 312 -13.22 16.79 -18.69
N GLU A 313 -13.78 18.00 -18.70
CA GLU A 313 -13.58 18.98 -19.76
C GLU A 313 -12.08 19.29 -19.97
N GLN A 314 -11.35 19.56 -18.89
CA GLN A 314 -9.91 19.84 -19.01
C GLN A 314 -9.11 18.62 -19.45
N LEU A 315 -9.45 17.41 -18.98
CA LEU A 315 -8.78 16.17 -19.37
C LEU A 315 -9.00 15.84 -20.85
N LEU A 316 -10.22 15.97 -21.36
CA LEU A 316 -10.55 15.79 -22.79
C LEU A 316 -9.79 16.76 -23.70
N SER A 317 -9.45 17.94 -23.18
CA SER A 317 -8.77 18.98 -23.95
C SER A 317 -7.26 18.72 -24.13
N ASP A 318 -6.65 17.85 -23.31
CA ASP A 318 -5.22 17.57 -23.39
C ASP A 318 -4.94 16.32 -24.26
N PRO A 319 -4.28 16.47 -25.42
CA PRO A 319 -4.05 15.37 -26.35
C PRO A 319 -3.04 14.31 -25.86
N ARG A 320 -2.40 14.53 -24.70
CA ARG A 320 -1.50 13.58 -24.03
C ARG A 320 -2.23 12.61 -23.11
N ILE A 321 -3.52 12.83 -22.87
CA ILE A 321 -4.37 11.97 -22.04
C ILE A 321 -5.26 11.11 -22.94
N GLY A 322 -5.27 9.80 -22.68
CA GLY A 322 -6.16 8.82 -23.30
C GLY A 322 -7.44 8.63 -22.48
N ASP A 323 -7.76 7.39 -22.15
CA ASP A 323 -8.87 7.08 -21.23
C ASP A 323 -8.59 7.67 -19.84
N PHE A 324 -9.63 8.00 -19.09
CA PHE A 324 -9.47 8.52 -17.74
C PHE A 324 -10.68 8.26 -16.84
N ARG A 325 -10.46 8.44 -15.54
CA ARG A 325 -11.49 8.43 -14.51
C ARG A 325 -11.30 9.58 -13.54
N VAL A 326 -12.40 10.26 -13.24
CA VAL A 326 -12.50 11.29 -12.22
C VAL A 326 -13.38 10.77 -11.09
N ILE A 327 -12.86 10.76 -9.88
CA ILE A 327 -13.66 10.50 -8.67
C ILE A 327 -13.59 11.76 -7.82
N ALA A 328 -14.73 12.37 -7.51
CA ALA A 328 -14.80 13.51 -6.59
C ALA A 328 -15.51 13.11 -5.30
N SER A 329 -14.97 13.57 -4.17
CA SER A 329 -15.59 13.45 -2.86
C SER A 329 -15.61 14.83 -2.20
N HIS A 330 -16.82 15.34 -1.98
CA HIS A 330 -17.07 16.53 -1.18
C HIS A 330 -17.32 16.10 0.27
N GLN A 331 -16.41 16.48 1.17
CA GLN A 331 -16.48 16.07 2.58
C GLN A 331 -17.47 16.96 3.32
N GLU A 332 -18.76 16.65 3.18
CA GLU A 332 -19.85 17.54 3.60
C GLU A 332 -19.72 17.95 5.07
N SER A 333 -19.77 19.27 5.31
CA SER A 333 -19.68 19.84 6.65
C SER A 333 -21.01 19.85 7.40
N LEU A 334 -22.14 19.79 6.69
CA LEU A 334 -23.49 19.75 7.27
C LEU A 334 -23.97 18.31 7.56
N HIS A 335 -23.33 17.31 6.96
CA HIS A 335 -23.77 15.92 7.01
C HIS A 335 -22.70 15.02 7.63
N SER A 336 -23.09 13.85 8.14
CA SER A 336 -22.16 12.84 8.65
C SER A 336 -21.70 11.85 7.57
N HIS A 337 -21.76 12.26 6.30
CA HIS A 337 -21.41 11.47 5.13
C HIS A 337 -21.01 12.41 3.98
N ASP A 338 -20.22 11.91 3.05
CA ASP A 338 -19.70 12.70 1.93
C ASP A 338 -20.61 12.59 0.70
N ALA A 339 -20.65 13.65 -0.11
CA ALA A 339 -21.24 13.60 -1.45
C ALA A 339 -20.16 13.15 -2.44
N VAL A 340 -20.45 12.15 -3.27
CA VAL A 340 -19.46 11.53 -4.16
C VAL A 340 -19.96 11.45 -5.60
N SER A 341 -19.04 11.55 -6.56
CA SER A 341 -19.32 11.32 -7.98
C SER A 341 -18.18 10.55 -8.64
N VAL A 342 -18.52 9.76 -9.66
CA VAL A 342 -17.56 9.02 -10.50
C VAL A 342 -17.92 9.28 -11.96
N LEU A 343 -16.93 9.71 -12.73
CA LEU A 343 -17.01 9.85 -14.18
C LEU A 343 -15.87 9.04 -14.80
N THR A 344 -16.17 8.27 -15.83
CA THR A 344 -15.18 7.49 -16.58
C THR A 344 -15.36 7.76 -18.07
N GLU A 345 -14.25 8.04 -18.74
CA GLU A 345 -14.16 8.18 -20.20
C GLU A 345 -13.33 7.01 -20.74
N GLY A 346 -13.86 6.34 -21.76
CA GLY A 346 -13.26 5.12 -22.34
C GLY A 346 -13.53 3.83 -21.54
N GLU A 347 -12.88 2.74 -21.97
CA GLU A 347 -13.13 1.39 -21.42
C GLU A 347 -12.15 1.02 -20.29
N THR A 348 -11.03 1.72 -20.19
CA THR A 348 -9.89 1.31 -19.36
C THR A 348 -10.15 1.30 -17.87
N PHE A 349 -10.93 2.26 -17.40
CA PHE A 349 -11.29 2.39 -15.99
C PHE A 349 -12.73 1.95 -15.71
N ALA A 350 -13.42 1.41 -16.73
CA ALA A 350 -14.81 0.99 -16.61
C ALA A 350 -14.92 -0.18 -15.63
N ALA A 351 -15.78 -0.03 -14.62
CA ALA A 351 -16.01 -1.05 -13.62
C ALA A 351 -17.52 -1.17 -13.35
N GLN A 352 -18.02 -2.41 -13.33
CA GLN A 352 -19.43 -2.68 -12.96
C GLN A 352 -19.65 -2.65 -11.45
N SER A 353 -18.59 -2.87 -10.67
CA SER A 353 -18.60 -2.86 -9.20
C SER A 353 -17.51 -1.92 -8.70
N LEU A 354 -17.78 -1.22 -7.59
CA LEU A 354 -16.83 -0.34 -6.94
C LEU A 354 -16.25 -1.03 -5.70
N ASP A 355 -14.95 -0.85 -5.48
CA ASP A 355 -14.30 -1.31 -4.26
C ASP A 355 -14.96 -0.65 -3.03
N PRO A 356 -15.33 -1.40 -1.97
CA PRO A 356 -15.99 -0.83 -0.78
C PRO A 356 -15.19 0.25 -0.06
N LYS A 357 -13.87 0.31 -0.26
CA LYS A 357 -12.97 1.32 0.32
C LYS A 357 -12.65 2.47 -0.63
N LEU A 358 -13.13 2.45 -1.88
CA LEU A 358 -12.79 3.45 -2.91
C LEU A 358 -12.89 4.88 -2.37
N PHE A 359 -14.08 5.26 -1.85
CA PHE A 359 -14.32 6.60 -1.33
C PHE A 359 -13.62 6.87 0.01
N GLN A 360 -13.40 5.84 0.84
CA GLN A 360 -12.69 5.98 2.12
C GLN A 360 -11.22 6.37 1.95
N THR A 361 -10.66 6.14 0.76
CA THR A 361 -9.29 6.56 0.41
C THR A 361 -9.21 8.00 -0.07
N LEU A 362 -10.32 8.71 -0.24
CA LEU A 362 -10.39 10.12 -0.66
C LEU A 362 -10.52 11.04 0.57
N VAL A 363 -9.71 10.79 1.59
CA VAL A 363 -9.68 11.57 2.81
C VAL A 363 -8.30 12.19 2.97
N HIS A 364 -8.24 13.51 2.87
CA HIS A 364 -7.02 14.24 3.14
C HIS A 364 -6.68 14.22 4.64
N GLY A 365 -5.58 13.56 5.01
CA GLY A 365 -5.01 13.57 6.37
C GLY A 365 -5.22 12.29 7.18
N ARG A 366 -4.67 11.15 6.74
CA ARG A 366 -4.40 10.00 7.61
C ARG A 366 -2.91 9.84 7.87
#